data_AF-X1ACY9-F1
#
_entry.id   AF-X1ACY9-F1
#
_cell.length_a   1.000
_cell.length_b   1.000
_cell.length_c   1.000
_cell.angle_alpha   90.00
_cell.angle_beta   90.00
_cell.angle_gamma   90.00
#
_symmetry.space_group_name_H-M   'P 1'
#
loop_
_entity.id
_entity.type
_entity.pdbx_description
1 polymer ?
#
loop_
_entity_poly.entity_id
_entity_poly.type
_entity_poly.pdbx_seq_one_letter_code
_entity_poly.pdbx_strand_id
1 'polypeptide(L)'
;MTGNTMDAEEILRLKVRLLTEGATLSQDVYAGRKGGAGPIGGRYFILPNGRSVGIPIRTDEQQKIFNSATLVPTDDPTIWLYDNSIEMKVVPKPRFYNLKTSDGIPYSQIALLHGDRTLATTVYQSCRYWSHGTQCKFCTIPHSQRSGATMLEKVPDHVAEVVIAAEKEGLIDDVLLTTGTPESEDMGIESLIQVIEAIRKVSEIPIGVQFEPPVDRETIRDIANAGANAVGMHIESADESIRKEICPGKLP
;
A
#
# COMPACT_ATOMS: atom_id res chain seq x y z
N MET A 1 1.50 -25.10 -27.97
CA MET A 1 2.07 -23.77 -28.20
C MET A 1 3.19 -23.61 -27.18
N THR A 2 4.43 -23.52 -27.63
CA THR A 2 5.60 -23.31 -26.77
C THR A 2 5.51 -21.92 -26.19
N GLY A 3 4.92 -21.79 -25.00
CA GLY A 3 4.85 -20.53 -24.28
C GLY A 3 6.28 -20.06 -24.05
N ASN A 4 6.68 -19.00 -24.74
CA ASN A 4 7.99 -18.41 -24.57
C ASN A 4 7.99 -17.82 -23.16
N THR A 5 8.57 -18.53 -22.20
CA THR A 5 8.69 -18.07 -20.83
C THR A 5 9.61 -16.87 -20.82
N MET A 6 9.08 -15.70 -20.48
CA MET A 6 9.88 -14.47 -20.38
C MET A 6 11.06 -14.69 -19.43
N ASP A 7 12.23 -14.22 -19.81
CA ASP A 7 13.40 -14.27 -18.93
C ASP A 7 13.33 -13.21 -17.81
N ALA A 8 14.30 -13.24 -16.91
CA ALA A 8 14.31 -12.34 -15.75
C ALA A 8 14.47 -10.85 -16.14
N GLU A 9 15.21 -10.56 -17.21
CA GLU A 9 15.43 -9.20 -17.69
C GLU A 9 14.16 -8.66 -18.36
N GLU A 10 13.52 -9.47 -19.19
CA GLU A 10 12.24 -9.16 -19.82
C GLU A 10 11.16 -8.86 -18.77
N ILE A 11 11.07 -9.68 -17.71
CA ILE A 11 10.14 -9.45 -16.60
C ILE A 11 10.47 -8.18 -15.82
N LEU A 12 11.75 -7.89 -15.58
CA LEU A 12 12.16 -6.64 -14.93
C LEU A 12 11.75 -5.42 -15.76
N ARG A 13 12.04 -5.44 -17.07
CA ARG A 13 11.67 -4.38 -18.01
C ARG A 13 10.16 -4.20 -18.05
N LEU A 14 9.40 -5.28 -18.09
CA LEU A 14 7.95 -5.25 -18.01
C LEU A 14 7.48 -4.60 -16.70
N LYS A 15 8.01 -5.01 -15.56
CA LYS A 15 7.61 -4.46 -14.25
C LYS A 15 7.90 -2.96 -14.16
N VAL A 16 9.06 -2.51 -14.67
CA VAL A 16 9.39 -1.08 -14.73
C VAL A 16 8.39 -0.33 -15.61
N ARG A 17 8.13 -0.81 -16.83
CA ARG A 17 7.14 -0.20 -17.73
C ARG A 17 5.77 -0.09 -17.08
N LEU A 18 5.28 -1.16 -16.44
CA LEU A 18 3.98 -1.14 -15.76
C LEU A 18 3.91 -0.13 -14.61
N LEU A 19 5.00 0.05 -13.86
CA LEU A 19 5.07 1.01 -12.75
C LEU A 19 5.16 2.47 -13.25
N THR A 20 5.83 2.72 -14.38
CA THR A 20 6.08 4.08 -14.89
C THR A 20 5.04 4.53 -15.92
N GLU A 21 4.74 3.67 -16.89
CA GLU A 21 3.81 3.93 -18.01
C GLU A 21 2.35 3.67 -17.58
N GLY A 22 2.12 2.72 -16.66
CA GLY A 22 0.78 2.29 -16.27
C GLY A 22 0.04 1.56 -17.40
N ALA A 23 -1.28 1.51 -17.29
CA ALA A 23 -2.16 0.90 -18.30
C ALA A 23 -3.48 1.65 -18.45
N THR A 24 -4.21 1.37 -19.52
CA THR A 24 -5.59 1.82 -19.72
C THR A 24 -6.57 0.65 -19.65
N LEU A 25 -7.79 0.93 -19.19
CA LEU A 25 -8.89 -0.02 -19.04
C LEU A 25 -10.16 0.55 -19.65
N SER A 26 -11.09 -0.32 -20.04
CA SER A 26 -12.45 0.06 -20.40
C SER A 26 -13.16 0.75 -19.21
N GLN A 27 -14.03 1.72 -19.48
CA GLN A 27 -14.66 2.56 -18.44
C GLN A 27 -15.59 1.79 -17.49
N ASP A 28 -16.12 0.66 -17.92
CA ASP A 28 -16.98 -0.25 -17.15
C ASP A 28 -16.21 -1.13 -16.16
N VAL A 29 -14.88 -1.16 -16.25
CA VAL A 29 -14.02 -1.96 -15.39
C VAL A 29 -13.62 -1.17 -14.14
N TYR A 30 -13.65 -1.84 -12.99
CA TYR A 30 -13.09 -1.28 -11.76
C TYR A 30 -11.61 -0.93 -11.94
N ALA A 31 -11.31 0.37 -11.97
CA ALA A 31 -9.97 0.91 -12.19
C ALA A 31 -9.00 0.72 -11.00
N GLY A 32 -9.44 0.07 -9.92
CA GLY A 32 -8.63 -0.08 -8.72
C GLY A 32 -8.77 1.10 -7.76
N ARG A 33 -7.79 1.22 -6.87
CA ARG A 33 -7.78 2.23 -5.79
C ARG A 33 -7.30 3.58 -6.36
N LYS A 34 -7.84 4.70 -5.89
CA LYS A 34 -7.36 6.05 -6.26
C LYS A 34 -6.29 6.62 -5.30
N GLY A 35 -5.92 5.85 -4.26
CA GLY A 35 -4.97 6.22 -3.21
C GLY A 35 -4.88 5.14 -2.12
N GLY A 36 -4.28 5.46 -0.98
CA GLY A 36 -4.17 4.58 0.19
C GLY A 36 -2.74 4.19 0.60
N ALA A 37 -2.60 3.15 1.43
CA ALA A 37 -1.31 2.69 1.94
C ALA A 37 -0.42 2.10 0.81
N GLY A 38 0.52 2.89 0.29
CA GLY A 38 1.46 2.47 -0.75
C GLY A 38 1.59 3.43 -1.95
N PRO A 39 2.11 2.96 -3.10
CA PRO A 39 2.28 3.80 -4.29
C PRO A 39 0.93 4.28 -4.83
N ILE A 40 1.01 5.27 -5.75
CA ILE A 40 -0.12 5.88 -6.45
C ILE A 40 -1.11 4.78 -6.82
N GLY A 41 -2.32 4.86 -6.27
CA GLY A 41 -3.30 3.78 -6.33
C GLY A 41 -3.51 3.25 -7.75
N GLY A 42 -4.02 2.03 -7.85
CA GLY A 42 -4.28 1.39 -9.12
C GLY A 42 -4.82 0.00 -8.91
N ARG A 43 -4.55 -0.88 -9.86
CA ARG A 43 -4.98 -2.27 -9.83
C ARG A 43 -3.78 -3.20 -9.78
N TYR A 44 -3.89 -4.27 -8.98
CA TYR A 44 -2.80 -5.23 -8.84
C TYR A 44 -2.98 -6.40 -9.80
N PHE A 45 -1.84 -6.86 -10.32
CA PHE A 45 -1.71 -8.03 -11.18
C PHE A 45 -0.52 -8.87 -10.74
N ILE A 46 -0.58 -10.17 -11.01
CA ILE A 46 0.53 -11.09 -10.86
C ILE A 46 1.18 -11.29 -12.24
N LEU A 47 2.48 -10.99 -12.30
CA LEU A 47 3.32 -11.19 -13.47
C LEU A 47 3.56 -12.70 -13.73
N PRO A 48 4.01 -13.10 -14.93
CA PRO A 48 4.31 -14.50 -15.24
C PRO A 48 5.28 -15.19 -14.26
N ASN A 49 6.17 -14.44 -13.61
CA ASN A 49 7.08 -14.96 -12.59
C ASN A 49 6.47 -15.09 -11.17
N GLY A 50 5.15 -14.90 -11.03
CA GLY A 50 4.44 -15.01 -9.76
C GLY A 50 4.56 -13.78 -8.84
N ARG A 51 5.16 -12.67 -9.28
CA ARG A 51 5.31 -11.46 -8.46
C ARG A 51 4.20 -10.45 -8.75
N SER A 52 3.69 -9.80 -7.70
CA SER A 52 2.70 -8.74 -7.87
C SER A 52 3.30 -7.42 -8.35
N VAL A 53 2.49 -6.66 -9.07
CA VAL A 53 2.75 -5.29 -9.53
C VAL A 53 1.48 -4.45 -9.40
N GLY A 54 1.61 -3.26 -8.84
CA GLY A 54 0.54 -2.26 -8.82
C GLY A 54 0.64 -1.40 -10.07
N ILE A 55 -0.40 -1.39 -10.89
CA ILE A 55 -0.43 -0.70 -12.18
C ILE A 55 -1.30 0.55 -12.04
N PRO A 56 -0.74 1.77 -12.18
CA PRO A 56 -1.53 2.99 -12.28
C PRO A 56 -2.44 2.94 -13.51
N ILE A 57 -3.72 3.22 -13.32
CA ILE A 57 -4.66 3.30 -14.43
C ILE A 57 -4.72 4.73 -14.94
N ARG A 58 -4.36 4.94 -16.20
CA ARG A 58 -4.29 6.25 -16.85
C ARG A 58 -5.49 6.44 -17.78
N THR A 59 -6.07 7.64 -17.77
CA THR A 59 -7.15 8.02 -18.70
C THR A 59 -6.76 9.27 -19.47
N ASP A 60 -7.40 9.46 -20.62
CA ASP A 60 -7.37 10.70 -21.40
C ASP A 60 -5.94 11.19 -21.71
N GLU A 61 -5.61 12.40 -21.25
CA GLU A 61 -4.30 13.02 -21.46
C GLU A 61 -3.16 12.23 -20.80
N GLN A 62 -3.41 11.61 -19.64
CA GLN A 62 -2.39 10.84 -18.93
C GLN A 62 -1.95 9.62 -19.75
N GLN A 63 -2.87 8.97 -20.46
CA GLN A 63 -2.52 7.85 -21.34
C GLN A 63 -1.48 8.27 -22.38
N LYS A 64 -1.62 9.47 -22.95
CA LYS A 64 -0.70 10.01 -23.96
C LYS A 64 0.65 10.38 -23.35
N ILE A 65 0.64 11.04 -22.19
CA ILE A 65 1.86 11.48 -21.50
C ILE A 65 2.73 10.29 -21.09
N PHE A 66 2.10 9.23 -20.56
CA PHE A 66 2.81 8.07 -20.02
C PHE A 66 2.94 6.91 -21.01
N ASN A 67 2.45 7.06 -22.25
CA ASN A 67 2.43 6.01 -23.28
C ASN A 67 1.81 4.69 -22.78
N SER A 68 0.69 4.79 -22.07
CA SER A 68 0.07 3.64 -21.40
C SER A 68 -0.59 2.68 -22.41
N ALA A 69 -0.16 1.42 -22.40
CA ALA A 69 -0.78 0.36 -23.20
C ALA A 69 -2.10 -0.14 -22.59
N THR A 70 -2.89 -0.84 -23.40
CA THR A 70 -4.19 -1.39 -22.98
C THR A 70 -4.02 -2.62 -22.10
N LEU A 71 -4.95 -2.80 -21.17
CA LEU A 71 -5.06 -4.00 -20.35
C LEU A 71 -6.50 -4.51 -20.41
N VAL A 72 -6.69 -5.69 -21.00
CA VAL A 72 -8.02 -6.21 -21.36
C VAL A 72 -8.27 -7.60 -20.77
N PRO A 73 -9.50 -7.93 -20.34
CA PRO A 73 -9.82 -9.28 -19.86
C PRO A 73 -9.81 -10.28 -21.02
N THR A 74 -9.51 -11.54 -20.71
CA THR A 74 -9.69 -12.67 -21.63
C THR A 74 -10.98 -13.45 -21.33
N ASP A 75 -11.23 -14.53 -22.07
CA ASP A 75 -12.32 -15.46 -21.77
C ASP A 75 -12.13 -16.16 -20.41
N ASP A 76 -10.88 -16.30 -19.94
CA ASP A 76 -10.59 -16.64 -18.55
C ASP A 76 -10.71 -15.37 -17.68
N PRO A 77 -11.67 -15.30 -16.74
CA PRO A 77 -11.90 -14.11 -15.94
C PRO A 77 -10.72 -13.74 -15.01
N THR A 78 -9.79 -14.68 -14.80
CA THR A 78 -8.59 -14.48 -13.98
C THR A 78 -7.41 -13.96 -14.78
N ILE A 79 -7.45 -14.03 -16.12
CA ILE A 79 -6.34 -13.66 -17.01
C ILE A 79 -6.69 -12.41 -17.82
N TRP A 80 -5.74 -11.48 -17.83
CA TRP A 80 -5.81 -10.24 -18.59
C TRP A 80 -4.58 -10.11 -19.49
N LEU A 81 -4.75 -9.52 -20.66
CA LEU A 81 -3.66 -9.24 -21.60
C LEU A 81 -3.25 -7.78 -21.48
N TYR A 82 -1.99 -7.54 -21.13
CA TYR A 82 -1.33 -6.26 -21.31
C TYR A 82 -0.72 -6.17 -22.71
N ASP A 83 -0.95 -5.05 -23.38
CA ASP A 83 -0.46 -4.80 -24.75
C ASP A 83 -0.78 -5.96 -25.71
N ASN A 84 -1.99 -6.53 -25.55
CA ASN A 84 -2.56 -7.62 -26.34
C ASN A 84 -1.74 -8.93 -26.40
N SER A 85 -0.67 -9.06 -25.62
CA SER A 85 0.30 -10.15 -25.79
C SER A 85 0.81 -10.74 -24.48
N ILE A 86 0.79 -9.98 -23.38
CA ILE A 86 1.35 -10.42 -22.10
C ILE A 86 0.23 -10.79 -21.15
N GLU A 87 0.10 -12.09 -20.88
CA GLU A 87 -0.84 -12.60 -19.89
C GLU A 87 -0.40 -12.27 -18.47
N MET A 88 -1.32 -11.74 -17.68
CA MET A 88 -1.16 -11.47 -16.26
C MET A 88 -2.40 -11.91 -15.49
N LYS A 89 -2.21 -12.40 -14.27
CA LYS A 89 -3.35 -12.76 -13.42
C LYS A 89 -3.86 -11.53 -12.70
N VAL A 90 -5.16 -11.28 -12.75
CA VAL A 90 -5.75 -10.17 -12.01
C VAL A 90 -5.83 -10.49 -10.52
N VAL A 91 -5.48 -9.52 -9.68
CA VAL A 91 -5.80 -9.58 -8.25
C VAL A 91 -7.24 -9.06 -8.08
N PRO A 92 -8.18 -9.88 -7.59
CA PRO A 92 -9.57 -9.48 -7.48
C PRO A 92 -9.75 -8.35 -6.46
N LYS A 93 -10.82 -7.57 -6.63
CA LYS A 93 -11.22 -6.60 -5.60
C LYS A 93 -11.58 -7.37 -4.32
N PRO A 94 -10.98 -7.06 -3.16
CA PRO A 94 -11.33 -7.72 -1.90
C PRO A 94 -12.82 -7.58 -1.59
N ARG A 95 -13.48 -8.67 -1.18
CA ARG A 95 -14.91 -8.65 -0.82
C ARG A 95 -15.15 -7.94 0.50
N PHE A 96 -14.20 -8.02 1.43
CA PHE A 96 -14.28 -7.30 2.70
C PHE A 96 -14.38 -5.78 2.52
N TYR A 97 -14.02 -5.21 1.38
CA TYR A 97 -14.24 -3.78 1.07
C TYR A 97 -15.71 -3.38 1.03
N ASN A 98 -16.63 -4.32 0.86
CA ASN A 98 -18.07 -4.04 0.86
C ASN A 98 -18.67 -4.05 2.28
N LEU A 99 -17.86 -4.38 3.30
CA LEU A 99 -18.27 -4.39 4.70
C LEU A 99 -18.03 -3.03 5.36
N LYS A 100 -18.67 -2.83 6.51
CA LYS A 100 -18.56 -1.65 7.34
C LYS A 100 -18.55 -2.07 8.81
N THR A 101 -17.91 -1.27 9.64
CA THR A 101 -17.98 -1.38 11.11
C THR A 101 -19.40 -1.08 11.60
N SER A 102 -19.68 -1.37 12.87
CA SER A 102 -21.00 -1.11 13.48
C SER A 102 -21.38 0.36 13.52
N ASP A 103 -20.41 1.27 13.58
CA ASP A 103 -20.60 2.73 13.50
C ASP A 103 -20.59 3.26 12.05
N GLY A 104 -20.56 2.37 11.06
CA GLY A 104 -20.82 2.68 9.65
C GLY A 104 -19.60 3.06 8.82
N ILE A 105 -18.37 2.88 9.35
CA ILE A 105 -17.13 3.18 8.64
C ILE A 105 -16.83 2.05 7.64
N PRO A 106 -16.68 2.36 6.34
CA PRO A 106 -16.29 1.34 5.35
C PRO A 106 -14.92 0.75 5.65
N TYR A 107 -14.79 -0.58 5.55
CA TYR A 107 -13.51 -1.25 5.78
C TYR A 107 -12.41 -0.76 4.83
N SER A 108 -12.77 -0.40 3.60
CA SER A 108 -11.83 0.19 2.63
C SER A 108 -11.28 1.56 3.05
N GLN A 109 -11.89 2.23 4.03
CA GLN A 109 -11.32 3.44 4.64
C GLN A 109 -10.38 3.13 5.80
N ILE A 110 -10.39 1.90 6.33
CA ILE A 110 -9.59 1.49 7.49
C ILE A 110 -8.31 0.81 7.04
N ALA A 111 -8.38 -0.18 6.15
CA ALA A 111 -7.20 -0.87 5.62
C ALA A 111 -7.45 -1.36 4.18
N LEU A 112 -6.35 -1.53 3.43
CA LEU A 112 -6.39 -1.83 2.01
C LEU A 112 -5.45 -2.98 1.68
N LEU A 113 -5.82 -3.81 0.71
CA LEU A 113 -4.91 -4.76 0.09
C LEU A 113 -3.77 -4.03 -0.63
N HIS A 114 -2.56 -4.41 -0.28
CA HIS A 114 -1.31 -4.02 -0.90
C HIS A 114 -0.66 -5.23 -1.57
N GLY A 115 -0.32 -5.08 -2.84
CA GLY A 115 0.07 -6.22 -3.67
C GLY A 115 -1.10 -7.18 -3.82
N ASP A 116 -0.84 -8.43 -3.48
CA ASP A 116 -1.77 -9.54 -3.63
C ASP A 116 -2.17 -10.19 -2.30
N ARG A 117 -1.37 -10.04 -1.25
CA ARG A 117 -1.56 -10.76 0.03
C ARG A 117 -1.27 -9.96 1.31
N THR A 118 -0.89 -8.68 1.22
CA THR A 118 -0.62 -7.86 2.41
C THR A 118 -1.81 -6.94 2.71
N LEU A 119 -2.33 -6.94 3.93
CA LEU A 119 -3.24 -5.90 4.39
C LEU A 119 -2.44 -4.71 4.93
N ALA A 120 -2.54 -3.54 4.30
CA ALA A 120 -1.78 -2.37 4.71
C ALA A 120 -2.68 -1.23 5.22
N THR A 121 -2.22 -0.52 6.25
CA THR A 121 -2.85 0.73 6.67
C THR A 121 -1.85 1.73 7.24
N THR A 122 -2.16 3.01 7.05
CA THR A 122 -1.50 4.11 7.77
C THR A 122 -2.37 4.44 8.98
N VAL A 123 -1.86 4.17 10.19
CA VAL A 123 -2.55 4.34 11.47
C VAL A 123 -2.86 5.81 11.74
N TYR A 124 -1.93 6.71 11.41
CA TYR A 124 -2.11 8.16 11.49
C TYR A 124 -1.83 8.84 10.15
N GLN A 125 -2.82 9.52 9.58
CA GLN A 125 -2.82 10.05 8.20
C GLN A 125 -2.36 11.52 8.10
N SER A 126 -1.61 12.01 9.08
CA SER A 126 -0.99 13.33 9.06
C SER A 126 0.48 13.25 9.44
N CYS A 127 1.26 14.27 9.07
CA CYS A 127 2.69 14.31 9.32
C CYS A 127 3.14 15.74 9.60
N ARG A 128 3.91 15.94 10.67
CA ARG A 128 4.42 17.24 11.11
C ARG A 128 5.23 17.98 10.06
N TYR A 129 5.89 17.27 9.15
CA TYR A 129 6.63 17.94 8.08
C TYR A 129 5.72 18.69 7.11
N TRP A 130 4.47 18.24 6.95
CA TRP A 130 3.47 18.98 6.18
C TRP A 130 2.99 20.24 6.89
N SER A 131 2.86 20.24 8.23
CA SER A 131 2.50 21.45 8.99
C SER A 131 3.61 22.51 8.97
N HIS A 132 4.86 22.07 8.81
CA HIS A 132 6.05 22.94 8.82
C HIS A 132 6.58 23.31 7.42
N GLY A 133 5.96 22.81 6.33
CA GLY A 133 6.42 23.09 4.96
C GLY A 133 7.73 22.37 4.59
N THR A 134 8.11 21.33 5.34
CA THR A 134 9.33 20.53 5.17
C THR A 134 9.04 19.08 4.76
N GLN A 135 7.82 18.82 4.26
CA GLN A 135 7.39 17.49 3.84
C GLN A 135 8.27 16.88 2.75
N CYS A 136 8.36 15.55 2.76
CA CYS A 136 9.00 14.83 1.66
C CYS A 136 8.24 15.10 0.35
N LYS A 137 8.95 15.48 -0.71
CA LYS A 137 8.36 15.92 -1.99
C LYS A 137 7.53 14.84 -2.70
N PHE A 138 7.76 13.57 -2.38
CA PHE A 138 7.01 12.43 -2.92
C PHE A 138 5.86 11.96 -2.02
N CYS A 139 5.79 12.43 -0.76
CA CYS A 139 4.86 11.88 0.21
C CYS A 139 3.42 12.27 -0.15
N THR A 140 2.48 11.35 0.04
CA THR A 140 1.06 11.58 -0.25
C THR A 140 0.11 11.27 0.90
N ILE A 141 0.64 10.98 2.10
CA ILE A 141 -0.15 10.58 3.27
C ILE A 141 -1.38 11.49 3.49
N PRO A 142 -1.25 12.83 3.58
CA PRO A 142 -2.40 13.68 3.89
C PRO A 142 -3.42 13.79 2.75
N HIS A 143 -3.05 13.44 1.51
CA HIS A 143 -3.97 13.57 0.37
C HIS A 143 -5.15 12.61 0.48
N SER A 144 -4.90 11.36 0.92
CA SER A 144 -5.97 10.37 1.09
C SER A 144 -6.98 10.81 2.16
N GLN A 145 -6.50 11.45 3.23
CA GLN A 145 -7.35 12.02 4.27
C GLN A 145 -8.16 13.21 3.73
N ARG A 146 -7.50 14.16 3.06
CA ARG A 146 -8.14 15.35 2.49
C ARG A 146 -9.21 15.01 1.44
N SER A 147 -9.05 13.89 0.73
CA SER A 147 -10.07 13.42 -0.23
C SER A 147 -11.19 12.59 0.41
N GLY A 148 -11.18 12.39 1.73
CA GLY A 148 -12.17 11.56 2.44
C GLY A 148 -12.05 10.06 2.14
N ALA A 149 -10.92 9.60 1.61
CA ALA A 149 -10.71 8.17 1.31
C ALA A 149 -10.33 7.35 2.55
N THR A 150 -10.02 8.02 3.66
CA THR A 150 -9.54 7.47 4.92
C THR A 150 -9.82 8.47 6.05
N MET A 151 -9.79 8.03 7.31
CA MET A 151 -9.83 8.92 8.49
C MET A 151 -8.44 9.33 8.98
N LEU A 152 -8.36 10.38 9.80
CA LEU A 152 -7.11 10.89 10.38
C LEU A 152 -6.38 9.83 11.20
N GLU A 153 -7.06 9.21 12.16
CA GLU A 153 -6.47 8.23 13.06
C GLU A 153 -7.33 6.96 13.08
N LYS A 154 -6.68 5.80 13.04
CA LYS A 154 -7.37 4.51 13.09
C LYS A 154 -7.70 4.14 14.52
N VAL A 155 -8.95 3.75 14.74
CA VAL A 155 -9.36 3.08 15.97
C VAL A 155 -8.76 1.66 15.95
N PRO A 156 -7.98 1.25 16.97
CA PRO A 156 -7.33 -0.06 16.99
C PRO A 156 -8.28 -1.24 16.76
N ASP A 157 -9.43 -1.24 17.43
CA ASP A 157 -10.41 -2.33 17.31
C ASP A 157 -11.03 -2.41 15.91
N HIS A 158 -11.18 -1.28 15.21
CA HIS A 158 -11.62 -1.29 13.80
C HIS A 158 -10.57 -1.90 12.88
N VAL A 159 -9.27 -1.69 13.14
CA VAL A 159 -8.20 -2.35 12.36
C VAL A 159 -8.24 -3.85 12.59
N ALA A 160 -8.36 -4.28 13.86
CA ALA A 160 -8.48 -5.69 14.22
C ALA A 160 -9.71 -6.35 13.57
N GLU A 161 -10.86 -5.67 13.52
CA GLU A 161 -12.06 -6.14 12.84
C GLU A 161 -11.83 -6.38 11.34
N VAL A 162 -11.13 -5.46 10.66
CA VAL A 162 -10.79 -5.61 9.23
C VAL A 162 -9.81 -6.75 9.00
N VAL A 163 -8.83 -6.95 9.89
CA VAL A 163 -7.91 -8.10 9.83
C VAL A 163 -8.68 -9.41 9.85
N ILE A 164 -9.61 -9.59 10.81
CA ILE A 164 -10.45 -10.80 10.90
C ILE A 164 -11.23 -11.02 9.60
N ALA A 165 -11.80 -9.96 9.04
CA ALA A 165 -12.58 -10.07 7.81
C ALA A 165 -11.72 -10.46 6.60
N ALA A 166 -10.52 -9.90 6.48
CA ALA A 166 -9.57 -10.21 5.42
C ALA A 166 -8.99 -11.63 5.56
N GLU A 167 -8.71 -12.10 6.78
CA GLU A 167 -8.30 -13.48 7.06
C GLU A 167 -9.41 -14.49 6.75
N LYS A 168 -10.66 -14.20 7.15
CA LYS A 168 -11.83 -15.04 6.81
C LYS A 168 -12.06 -15.14 5.30
N GLU A 169 -11.70 -14.10 4.56
CA GLU A 169 -11.72 -14.12 3.09
C GLU A 169 -10.60 -15.01 2.51
N GLY A 170 -9.55 -15.31 3.28
CA GLY A 170 -8.38 -16.09 2.86
C GLY A 170 -7.43 -15.32 1.95
N LEU A 171 -7.55 -13.99 1.94
CA LEU A 171 -6.86 -13.15 0.97
C LEU A 171 -5.45 -12.73 1.41
N ILE A 172 -5.23 -12.61 2.72
CA ILE A 172 -4.02 -12.01 3.27
C ILE A 172 -3.15 -13.02 4.00
N ASP A 173 -1.84 -12.80 3.96
CA ASP A 173 -0.82 -13.56 4.71
C ASP A 173 -0.19 -12.73 5.82
N ASP A 174 -0.21 -11.40 5.69
CA ASP A 174 0.45 -10.48 6.61
C ASP A 174 -0.25 -9.11 6.67
N VAL A 175 0.07 -8.36 7.72
CA VAL A 175 -0.37 -6.99 7.93
C VAL A 175 0.84 -6.06 7.92
N LEU A 176 0.74 -4.94 7.22
CA LEU A 176 1.72 -3.87 7.24
C LEU A 176 1.10 -2.59 7.84
N LEU A 177 1.57 -2.21 9.02
CA LEU A 177 1.20 -0.96 9.67
C LEU A 177 2.25 0.09 9.33
N THR A 178 1.80 1.29 8.97
CA THR A 178 2.66 2.46 8.87
C THR A 178 2.01 3.64 9.57
N THR A 179 2.74 4.73 9.75
CA THR A 179 2.21 5.95 10.36
C THR A 179 2.81 7.17 9.67
N GLY A 180 2.04 8.25 9.58
CA GLY A 180 2.62 9.58 9.47
C GLY A 180 3.20 10.01 10.81
N THR A 181 3.98 11.08 10.81
CA THR A 181 4.72 11.55 12.00
C THR A 181 3.91 12.60 12.77
N PRO A 182 3.25 12.28 13.90
CA PRO A 182 2.60 13.27 14.75
C PRO A 182 3.62 14.26 15.37
N GLU A 183 3.12 15.32 16.00
CA GLU A 183 3.95 16.28 16.74
C GLU A 183 4.45 15.75 18.09
N SER A 184 3.89 14.62 18.55
CA SER A 184 4.27 13.98 19.81
C SER A 184 5.74 13.53 19.79
N GLU A 185 6.34 13.46 20.97
CA GLU A 185 7.75 13.08 21.13
C GLU A 185 8.03 11.65 20.66
N ASP A 186 7.05 10.75 20.84
CA ASP A 186 7.13 9.35 20.43
C ASP A 186 6.93 9.16 18.91
N MET A 187 6.59 10.21 18.17
CA MET A 187 6.38 10.16 16.72
C MET A 187 5.40 9.07 16.25
N GLY A 188 4.40 8.74 17.09
CA GLY A 188 3.30 7.83 16.76
C GLY A 188 3.55 6.36 17.08
N ILE A 189 4.58 6.04 17.85
CA ILE A 189 4.91 4.68 18.27
C ILE A 189 3.80 4.12 19.18
N GLU A 190 3.25 4.92 20.10
CA GLU A 190 2.19 4.47 20.99
C GLU A 190 0.94 4.05 20.21
N SER A 191 0.51 4.86 19.23
CA SER A 191 -0.61 4.52 18.35
C SER A 191 -0.36 3.22 17.58
N LEU A 192 0.88 2.97 17.12
CA LEU A 192 1.23 1.71 16.47
C LEU A 192 1.11 0.52 17.44
N ILE A 193 1.66 0.64 18.66
CA ILE A 193 1.58 -0.39 19.70
C ILE A 193 0.12 -0.75 20.01
N GLN A 194 -0.75 0.24 20.21
CA GLN A 194 -2.17 0.00 20.49
C GLN A 194 -2.87 -0.77 19.36
N VAL A 195 -2.55 -0.47 18.09
CA VAL A 195 -3.08 -1.20 16.94
C VAL A 195 -2.54 -2.63 16.88
N ILE A 196 -1.24 -2.83 17.13
CA ILE A 196 -0.62 -4.17 17.16
C ILE A 196 -1.30 -5.03 18.23
N GLU A 197 -1.43 -4.51 19.44
CA GLU A 197 -2.07 -5.22 20.56
C GLU A 197 -3.54 -5.55 20.25
N ALA A 198 -4.28 -4.63 19.61
CA ALA A 198 -5.65 -4.90 19.19
C ALA A 198 -5.74 -6.04 18.17
N ILE A 199 -4.83 -6.08 17.19
CA ILE A 199 -4.75 -7.20 16.24
C ILE A 199 -4.39 -8.50 16.97
N ARG A 200 -3.43 -8.48 17.90
CA ARG A 200 -2.99 -9.66 18.65
C ARG A 200 -4.06 -10.25 19.56
N LYS A 201 -5.05 -9.46 20.00
CA LYS A 201 -6.23 -9.99 20.72
C LYS A 201 -7.09 -10.93 19.87
N VAL A 202 -6.98 -10.85 18.54
CA VAL A 202 -7.90 -11.56 17.62
C VAL A 202 -7.18 -12.38 16.54
N SER A 203 -5.87 -12.22 16.35
CA SER A 203 -5.13 -12.83 15.25
C SER A 203 -3.64 -13.02 15.55
N GLU A 204 -3.11 -14.15 15.07
CA GLU A 204 -1.69 -14.48 15.06
C GLU A 204 -0.99 -14.11 13.74
N ILE A 205 -1.69 -13.40 12.84
CA ILE A 205 -1.14 -13.01 11.53
C ILE A 205 0.18 -12.23 11.68
N PRO A 206 1.21 -12.49 10.84
CA PRO A 206 2.42 -11.69 10.85
C PRO A 206 2.15 -10.18 10.69
N ILE A 207 2.78 -9.36 11.54
CA ILE A 207 2.65 -7.90 11.52
C ILE A 207 4.02 -7.27 11.27
N GLY A 208 4.16 -6.57 10.15
CA GLY A 208 5.24 -5.63 9.88
C GLY A 208 4.84 -4.21 10.24
N VAL A 209 5.80 -3.42 10.73
CA VAL A 209 5.57 -2.03 11.13
C VAL A 209 6.59 -1.11 10.48
N GLN A 210 6.16 0.04 9.98
CA GLN A 210 7.00 1.08 9.41
C GLN A 210 6.81 2.40 10.15
N PHE A 211 7.90 2.96 10.65
CA PHE A 211 7.92 4.23 11.34
C PHE A 211 9.20 5.00 11.02
N GLU A 212 9.24 6.26 11.42
CA GLU A 212 10.34 7.16 11.15
C GLU A 212 11.54 6.91 12.11
N PRO A 213 12.78 6.86 11.59
CA PRO A 213 13.99 6.95 12.42
C PRO A 213 14.28 8.40 12.87
N PRO A 214 15.06 8.61 13.94
CA PRO A 214 15.65 7.59 14.80
C PRO A 214 14.66 7.14 15.89
N VAL A 215 14.77 5.86 16.27
CA VAL A 215 14.21 5.34 17.51
C VAL A 215 15.32 4.62 18.27
N ASP A 216 15.24 4.63 19.59
CA ASP A 216 16.19 3.89 20.39
C ASP A 216 15.87 2.37 20.37
N ARG A 217 16.78 1.58 20.95
CA ARG A 217 16.63 0.11 20.97
C ARG A 217 15.50 -0.34 21.89
N GLU A 218 15.10 0.48 22.86
CA GLU A 218 14.01 0.18 23.78
C GLU A 218 12.67 0.29 23.06
N THR A 219 12.45 1.35 22.29
CA THR A 219 11.28 1.50 21.43
C THR A 219 11.10 0.30 20.47
N ILE A 220 12.18 -0.17 19.85
CA ILE A 220 12.13 -1.35 18.96
C ILE A 220 11.73 -2.60 19.75
N ARG A 221 12.21 -2.76 20.99
CA ARG A 221 11.82 -3.87 21.86
C ARG A 221 10.36 -3.75 22.27
N ASP A 222 9.86 -2.56 22.56
CA ASP A 222 8.46 -2.35 22.95
C ASP A 222 7.51 -2.72 21.82
N ILE A 223 7.84 -2.34 20.58
CA ILE A 223 7.08 -2.74 19.38
C ILE A 223 7.12 -4.26 19.16
N ALA A 224 8.28 -4.89 19.37
CA ALA A 224 8.41 -6.34 19.29
C ALA A 224 7.59 -7.05 20.40
N ASN A 225 7.64 -6.53 21.62
CA ASN A 225 6.89 -7.05 22.77
C ASN A 225 5.38 -6.91 22.60
N ALA A 226 4.93 -5.84 21.93
CA ALA A 226 3.53 -5.65 21.55
C ALA A 226 3.05 -6.73 20.55
N GLY A 227 3.97 -7.34 19.79
CA GLY A 227 3.69 -8.47 18.91
C GLY A 227 4.04 -8.25 17.44
N ALA A 228 4.79 -7.20 17.10
CA ALA A 228 5.32 -7.02 15.74
C ALA A 228 6.38 -8.09 15.40
N ASN A 229 6.36 -8.58 14.17
CA ASN A 229 7.31 -9.57 13.66
C ASN A 229 8.47 -8.92 12.89
N ALA A 230 8.24 -7.72 12.34
CA ALA A 230 9.25 -6.99 11.58
C ALA A 230 9.07 -5.48 11.77
N VAL A 231 10.20 -4.75 11.76
CA VAL A 231 10.22 -3.29 11.74
C VAL A 231 10.97 -2.81 10.49
N GLY A 232 10.47 -1.72 9.89
CA GLY A 232 11.07 -1.07 8.74
C GLY A 232 11.24 0.42 8.99
N MET A 233 12.41 0.94 8.65
CA MET A 233 12.73 2.37 8.72
C MET A 233 13.31 2.77 7.36
N HIS A 234 12.72 3.77 6.73
CA HIS A 234 13.15 4.21 5.40
C HIS A 234 14.13 5.38 5.52
N ILE A 235 15.36 5.16 5.03
CA ILE A 235 16.38 6.21 4.86
C ILE A 235 16.07 7.14 3.67
N GLU A 236 15.12 6.73 2.82
CA GLU A 236 14.61 7.39 1.60
C GLU A 236 15.60 7.56 0.45
N SER A 237 16.87 7.86 0.73
CA SER A 237 17.93 7.94 -0.27
C SER A 237 19.27 7.55 0.36
N ALA A 238 20.10 6.82 -0.40
CA ALA A 238 21.47 6.53 -0.01
C ALA A 238 22.42 7.73 -0.26
N ASP A 239 22.01 8.70 -1.06
CA ASP A 239 22.71 9.97 -1.27
C ASP A 239 22.12 11.04 -0.34
N GLU A 240 22.94 11.54 0.58
CA GLU A 240 22.55 12.51 1.59
C GLU A 240 22.16 13.88 1.01
N SER A 241 22.76 14.28 -0.12
CA SER A 241 22.40 15.53 -0.80
C SER A 241 20.99 15.44 -1.37
N ILE A 242 20.66 14.31 -2.01
CA ILE A 242 19.32 14.02 -2.51
C ILE A 242 18.34 13.87 -1.34
N ARG A 243 18.73 13.18 -0.26
CA ARG A 243 17.88 12.99 0.92
C ARG A 243 17.45 14.34 1.51
N LYS A 244 18.38 15.27 1.71
CA LYS A 244 18.08 16.63 2.21
C LYS A 244 17.17 17.41 1.29
N GLU A 245 17.37 17.28 -0.02
CA GLU A 245 16.56 18.01 -0.99
C GLU A 245 15.12 17.47 -1.07
N ILE A 246 14.97 16.15 -1.05
CA ILE A 246 13.70 15.46 -1.24
C ILE A 246 12.92 15.31 0.07
N CYS A 247 13.61 15.16 1.21
CA CYS A 247 13.05 14.95 2.55
C CYS A 247 13.58 15.98 3.56
N PRO A 248 13.36 17.28 3.36
CA PRO A 248 14.04 18.33 4.12
C PRO A 248 13.74 18.33 5.62
N GLY A 249 12.59 17.81 6.04
CA GLY A 249 12.22 17.67 7.45
C GLY A 249 12.79 16.45 8.16
N LYS A 250 13.13 15.38 7.41
CA LYS A 250 13.63 14.14 8.00
C LYS A 250 15.05 14.32 8.54
N LEU A 251 15.29 13.82 9.74
CA LEU A 251 16.62 13.81 10.33
C LEU A 251 17.57 12.86 9.55
N PRO A 252 18.89 13.06 9.65
CA PRO A 252 19.89 12.15 9.06
C PRO A 252 19.85 10.76 9.70
#